data_AF-A0A101ENJ8-F1
#
_entry.id   AF-A0A101ENJ8-F1
#
_cell.length_a   1.000
_cell.length_b   1.000
_cell.length_c   1.000
_cell.angle_alpha   90.00
_cell.angle_beta   90.00
_cell.angle_gamma   90.00
#
_symmetry.space_group_name_H-M   'P 1'
#
loop_
_entity.id
_entity.type
_entity.pdbx_description
1 polymer ?
#
loop_
_entity_poly.entity_id
_entity_poly.type
_entity_poly.pdbx_seq_one_letter_code
_entity_poly.pdbx_strand_id
1 'polypeptide(L)'
;MPIKRRKLIAILISKGFQQVDDKLNRDHDWLYFTDPYTGKVYTQIRTKISRGRKYRVLSDDYLSKISRELKFKSKKLFDDYLECTYTHVDHYDDLRQRNII
;
A
#
# COMPACT_ATOMS: atom_id res chain seq x y z
N MET A 1 15.23 -1.10 -1.93
CA MET A 1 15.61 -0.75 -0.55
C MET A 1 14.78 -1.54 0.46
N PRO A 2 15.41 -2.29 1.38
CA PRO A 2 14.70 -3.00 2.44
C PRO A 2 14.04 -2.02 3.42
N ILE A 3 12.76 -2.25 3.75
CA ILE A 3 12.00 -1.42 4.70
C ILE A 3 11.45 -2.27 5.84
N LYS A 4 11.43 -1.72 7.06
CA LYS A 4 10.75 -2.37 8.19
C LYS A 4 9.24 -2.43 7.90
N ARG A 5 8.61 -3.58 8.11
CA ARG A 5 7.16 -3.78 7.93
C ARG A 5 6.33 -2.69 8.61
N ARG A 6 6.60 -2.42 9.89
CA ARG A 6 5.88 -1.40 10.66
C ARG A 6 5.97 -0.02 10.03
N LYS A 7 7.12 0.34 9.44
CA LYS A 7 7.32 1.61 8.75
C LYS A 7 6.46 1.67 7.49
N LEU A 8 6.44 0.61 6.67
CA LEU A 8 5.58 0.56 5.48
C LEU A 8 4.09 0.71 5.84
N ILE A 9 3.62 -0.05 6.83
CA ILE A 9 2.23 0.01 7.30
C ILE A 9 1.89 1.42 7.77
N ALA A 10 2.75 2.02 8.62
CA ALA A 10 2.53 3.37 9.11
C ALA A 10 2.47 4.42 7.98
N ILE A 11 3.36 4.32 6.98
CA ILE A 11 3.34 5.22 5.80
C ILE A 11 2.02 5.07 5.04
N LEU A 12 1.61 3.84 4.71
CA LEU A 12 0.37 3.59 3.98
C LEU A 12 -0.84 4.15 4.73
N ILE A 13 -0.96 3.88 6.03
CA ILE A 13 -2.04 4.41 6.87
C ILE A 13 -2.01 5.93 6.93
N SER A 14 -0.84 6.54 7.17
CA SER A 14 -0.70 8.00 7.26
C SER A 14 -1.12 8.73 5.98
N LYS A 15 -1.08 8.02 4.86
CA LYS A 15 -1.47 8.55 3.55
C LYS A 15 -2.91 8.23 3.18
N GLY A 16 -3.66 7.49 3.99
CA GLY A 16 -5.09 7.27 3.81
C GLY A 16 -5.51 5.84 3.47
N PHE A 17 -4.57 4.89 3.45
CA PHE A 17 -4.95 3.48 3.33
C PHE A 17 -5.66 3.01 4.59
N GLN A 18 -6.72 2.22 4.43
CA GLN A 18 -7.42 1.61 5.55
C GLN A 18 -6.83 0.24 5.86
N GLN A 19 -6.33 0.08 7.08
CA GLN A 19 -6.00 -1.24 7.61
C GLN A 19 -7.26 -1.92 8.11
N VAL A 20 -7.51 -3.15 7.67
CA VAL A 20 -8.61 -3.98 8.17
C VAL A 20 -8.03 -5.14 8.94
N ASP A 21 -8.37 -5.22 10.22
CA ASP A 21 -8.11 -6.40 11.03
C ASP A 21 -9.13 -7.48 10.67
N ASP A 22 -8.67 -8.45 9.87
CA ASP A 22 -9.43 -9.66 9.62
C ASP A 22 -9.38 -10.53 10.88
N LYS A 23 -10.48 -10.56 11.64
CA LYS A 23 -10.60 -11.34 12.88
C LYS A 23 -10.34 -12.84 12.66
N LEU A 24 -10.55 -13.34 11.44
CA LEU A 24 -10.33 -14.73 11.06
C LEU A 24 -8.88 -14.98 10.62
N ASN A 25 -8.15 -13.95 10.20
CA ASN A 25 -6.80 -14.06 9.65
C ASN A 25 -5.79 -13.23 10.45
N ARG A 26 -5.50 -13.68 11.67
CA ARG A 26 -4.65 -12.97 12.64
C ARG A 26 -3.18 -12.84 12.23
N ASP A 27 -2.77 -13.54 11.17
CA ASP A 27 -1.38 -13.59 10.71
C ASP A 27 -1.05 -12.54 9.65
N HIS A 28 -2.03 -11.77 9.18
CA HIS A 28 -1.87 -10.83 8.07
C HIS A 28 -2.51 -9.47 8.38
N ASP A 29 -1.84 -8.42 7.94
CA ASP A 29 -2.39 -7.07 7.85
C ASP A 29 -2.90 -6.86 6.42
N TRP A 30 -4.18 -6.53 6.26
CA TRP A 30 -4.73 -6.10 4.98
C TRP A 30 -4.81 -4.59 4.93
N LEU A 31 -4.24 -4.00 3.89
CA LEU A 31 -4.33 -2.55 3.62
C LEU A 31 -5.05 -2.31 2.31
N TYR A 32 -6.06 -1.46 2.34
CA TYR A 32 -6.91 -1.12 1.21
C TYR A 32 -6.71 0.35 0.83
N PHE A 33 -6.70 0.60 -0.48
CA PHE A 33 -6.70 1.97 -0.99
C PHE A 33 -8.06 2.62 -0.76
N THR A 34 -8.04 3.89 -0.36
CA THR A 34 -9.23 4.66 -0.06
C THR A 34 -9.20 5.94 -0.89
N ASP A 35 -10.34 6.33 -1.46
CA ASP A 35 -10.51 7.62 -2.12
C ASP A 35 -10.24 8.77 -1.12
N PRO A 36 -9.28 9.68 -1.41
CA PRO A 36 -8.98 10.80 -0.51
C PRO A 36 -10.12 11.80 -0.32
N TYR A 37 -11.07 11.86 -1.26
CA TYR A 37 -12.15 12.83 -1.28
C TYR A 37 -13.45 12.26 -0.73
N THR A 38 -13.76 11.00 -1.06
CA THR A 38 -15.04 10.37 -0.71
C THR A 38 -14.94 9.37 0.44
N GLY A 39 -13.73 8.94 0.82
CA GLY A 39 -13.53 7.87 1.79
C GLY A 39 -13.95 6.48 1.26
N LYS A 40 -14.31 6.36 -0.02
CA LYS A 40 -14.68 5.08 -0.64
C LYS A 40 -13.49 4.12 -0.65
N VAL A 41 -13.71 2.90 -0.19
CA VAL A 41 -12.69 1.84 -0.16
C VAL A 41 -12.69 1.06 -1.48
N TYR A 42 -11.52 0.93 -2.09
CA TYR A 42 -11.32 0.15 -3.31
C TYR A 42 -10.77 -1.24 -2.99
N THR A 43 -11.67 -2.22 -2.88
CA THR A 43 -11.33 -3.59 -2.45
C THR A 43 -10.41 -4.34 -3.41
N GLN A 44 -10.35 -3.91 -4.68
CA GLN A 44 -9.48 -4.45 -5.72
C GLN A 44 -8.06 -3.87 -5.69
N ILE A 45 -7.83 -2.77 -4.97
CA ILE A 45 -6.53 -2.13 -4.79
C ILE A 45 -6.13 -2.31 -3.34
N ARG A 46 -5.47 -3.42 -3.07
CA ARG A 46 -5.10 -3.83 -1.70
C ARG A 46 -3.81 -4.60 -1.70
N THR A 47 -3.14 -4.60 -0.56
CA THR A 47 -2.02 -5.49 -0.30
C THR A 47 -2.21 -6.23 1.01
N LYS A 48 -1.61 -7.41 1.11
CA LYS A 48 -1.52 -8.19 2.34
C LYS A 48 -0.09 -8.24 2.83
N ILE A 49 0.11 -8.10 4.13
CA ILE A 49 1.44 -8.13 4.74
C ILE A 49 1.45 -9.13 5.88
N SER A 50 2.32 -10.14 5.79
CA SER A 50 2.43 -11.15 6.83
C SER A 50 3.07 -10.58 8.10
N ARG A 51 2.52 -10.96 9.25
CA ARG A 51 3.01 -10.60 10.59
C ARG A 51 4.18 -11.49 11.06
N GLY A 52 4.48 -12.57 10.33
CA GLY A 52 5.56 -13.50 10.65
C GLY A 52 6.93 -12.83 10.81
N ARG A 53 7.78 -13.38 11.69
CA ARG A 53 9.08 -12.79 12.07
C ARG A 53 10.01 -12.55 10.87
N LYS A 54 10.01 -13.47 9.88
CA LYS A 54 10.80 -13.35 8.64
C LYS A 54 10.45 -12.12 7.80
N TYR A 55 9.26 -11.56 7.96
CA TYR A 55 8.79 -10.38 7.24
C TYR A 55 8.88 -9.10 8.08
N ARG A 56 9.71 -9.09 9.13
CA ARG A 56 9.97 -7.86 9.91
C ARG A 56 10.68 -6.80 9.05
N VAL A 57 11.55 -7.23 8.15
CA VAL A 57 12.17 -6.43 7.11
C VAL A 57 11.71 -7.00 5.77
N LEU A 58 11.16 -6.15 4.91
CA LEU A 58 10.61 -6.55 3.63
C LEU A 58 11.71 -6.46 2.56
N SER A 59 11.86 -7.52 1.78
CA SER A 59 12.78 -7.54 0.64
C SER A 59 12.28 -6.69 -0.52
N ASP A 60 13.17 -6.34 -1.42
CA ASP A 60 12.86 -5.56 -2.62
C ASP A 60 11.87 -6.28 -3.55
N ASP A 61 11.97 -7.60 -3.65
CA ASP A 61 11.02 -8.42 -4.39
C ASP A 61 9.60 -8.32 -3.81
N TYR A 62 9.50 -8.34 -2.48
CA TYR A 62 8.23 -8.22 -1.79
C TYR A 62 7.64 -6.82 -1.98
N LEU A 63 8.47 -5.77 -1.88
CA LEU A 63 8.04 -4.40 -2.17
C LEU A 63 7.60 -4.21 -3.63
N SER A 64 8.27 -4.88 -4.57
CA SER A 64 7.90 -4.87 -5.98
C SER A 64 6.58 -5.59 -6.24
N LYS A 65 6.27 -6.61 -5.44
CA LYS A 65 4.93 -7.21 -5.42
C LYS A 65 3.88 -6.23 -4.89
N ILE A 66 4.13 -5.58 -3.75
CA ILE A 66 3.21 -4.60 -3.15
C ILE A 66 2.93 -3.46 -4.13
N SER A 67 3.95 -2.89 -4.76
CA SER A 67 3.81 -1.82 -5.76
C SER A 67 2.79 -2.19 -6.87
N ARG A 68 2.86 -3.43 -7.37
CA ARG A 68 1.93 -3.94 -8.40
C ARG A 68 0.52 -4.20 -7.85
N GLU A 69 0.41 -4.74 -6.65
CA GLU A 69 -0.87 -4.97 -5.98
C GLU A 69 -1.62 -3.65 -5.75
N LEU A 70 -0.88 -2.61 -5.37
CA LEU A 70 -1.38 -1.25 -5.18
C LEU A 70 -1.47 -0.44 -6.48
N LYS A 71 -1.15 -1.04 -7.63
CA LYS A 71 -1.36 -0.47 -8.97
C LYS A 71 -0.53 0.77 -9.32
N PHE A 72 0.58 1.03 -8.62
CA PHE A 72 1.55 2.07 -9.02
C PHE A 72 2.04 1.83 -10.45
N LYS A 73 2.26 2.90 -11.25
CA LYS A 73 2.73 2.76 -12.65
C LYS A 73 4.12 2.14 -12.73
N SER A 74 4.97 2.40 -11.74
CA SER A 74 6.33 1.88 -11.68
C SER A 74 6.77 1.66 -10.23
N LYS A 75 7.80 0.84 -10.05
CA LYS A 75 8.44 0.64 -8.75
C LYS A 75 9.01 1.95 -8.19
N LYS A 76 9.52 2.81 -9.08
CA LYS A 76 10.05 4.13 -8.72
C LYS A 76 8.98 5.01 -8.08
N LEU A 77 7.79 5.11 -8.66
CA LEU A 77 6.70 5.91 -8.05
C LEU A 77 6.29 5.36 -6.68
N PHE A 78 6.38 4.05 -6.49
CA PHE A 78 6.15 3.48 -5.17
C PHE A 78 7.27 3.84 -4.18
N ASP A 79 8.53 3.86 -4.60
CA ASP A 79 9.63 4.34 -3.74
C ASP A 79 9.48 5.84 -3.42
N ASP A 80 9.20 6.65 -4.43
CA ASP A 80 8.89 8.09 -4.27
C ASP A 80 7.71 8.30 -3.30
N TYR A 81 6.71 7.42 -3.35
CA TYR A 81 5.58 7.44 -2.41
C TYR A 81 6.01 7.16 -0.97
N LEU A 82 6.92 6.21 -0.76
CA LEU A 82 7.47 5.89 0.56
C LEU A 82 8.42 6.98 1.09
N GLU A 83 9.04 7.74 0.19
CA GLU A 83 9.90 8.88 0.50
C GLU A 83 9.13 10.22 0.58
N CYS A 84 7.81 10.18 0.41
CA CYS A 84 6.89 11.33 0.46
C CYS A 84 7.07 12.36 -0.65
N THR A 85 7.73 12.01 -1.75
CA THR A 85 7.80 12.84 -2.97
C THR A 85 6.64 12.58 -3.92
N TYR A 86 5.92 11.46 -3.76
CA TYR A 86 4.65 11.16 -4.43
C TYR A 86 3.55 10.96 -3.37
N THR A 87 2.42 11.63 -3.55
CA THR A 87 1.34 11.71 -2.55
C THR A 87 0.22 10.71 -2.82
N HIS A 88 -0.70 10.60 -1.86
CA HIS A 88 -1.91 9.78 -2.02
C HIS A 88 -2.86 10.34 -3.09
N VAL A 89 -2.89 11.68 -3.22
CA VAL A 89 -3.67 12.37 -4.26
C VAL A 89 -3.06 12.11 -5.63
N ASP A 90 -1.73 12.20 -5.77
CA ASP A 90 -1.06 11.87 -7.05
C ASP A 90 -1.36 10.41 -7.47
N HIS A 91 -1.36 9.49 -6.49
CA HIS A 91 -1.71 8.10 -6.74
C HIS A 91 -3.17 7.94 -7.17
N TYR A 92 -4.10 8.64 -6.51
CA TYR A 92 -5.50 8.65 -6.89
C TYR A 92 -5.71 9.16 -8.32
N ASP A 93 -5.10 10.29 -8.67
CA ASP A 93 -5.23 10.90 -10.00
C ASP A 93 -4.65 9.99 -11.08
N ASP A 94 -3.53 9.32 -10.80
CA ASP A 94 -2.95 8.32 -11.69
C ASP A 94 -3.87 7.11 -11.92
N LEU A 95 -4.55 6.63 -10.86
CA LEU A 95 -5.51 5.53 -10.96
C LEU A 95 -6.74 5.93 -11.78
N ARG A 96 -7.23 7.17 -11.59
CA ARG A 96 -8.36 7.74 -12.31
C ARG A 96 -8.05 7.94 -13.79
N GLN A 97 -6.90 8.54 -14.12
CA GLN A 97 -6.45 8.74 -15.51
C GLN A 97 -6.32 7.42 -16.29
N ARG A 98 -6.02 6.33 -15.58
CA ARG A 98 -5.91 4.97 -16.15
C ARG A 98 -7.23 4.19 -16.13
N ASN A 99 -8.35 4.80 -15.72
CA ASN A 99 -9.67 4.16 -15.59
C ASN A 99 -9.67 2.89 -14.72
N ILE A 100 -8.89 2.89 -13.62
CA ILE A 100 -8.86 1.77 -12.66
C ILE A 100 -9.87 1.99 -11.53
N ILE A 101 -10.15 3.26 -11.21
CA ILE A 101 -11.09 3.71 -10.19
C ILE A 101 -12.03 4.77 -10.73
#